data_AF-A0A1M6A9P8-F1
#
_entry.id   AF-A0A1M6A9P8-F1
#
_cell.length_a   1.000
_cell.length_b   1.000
_cell.length_c   1.000
_cell.angle_alpha   90.00
_cell.angle_beta   90.00
_cell.angle_gamma   90.00
#
_symmetry.space_group_name_H-M   'P 1'
#
loop_
_entity.id
_entity.type
_entity.pdbx_description
1 polymer ?
#
loop_
_entity_poly.entity_id
_entity_poly.type
_entity_poly.pdbx_seq_one_letter_code
_entity_poly.pdbx_strand_id
1 'polypeptide(L)'
;MNSVSRKKKEKIRSLLSKELNEKNFYNISIDNCIFEINRDWEEIFIPLLEESECDYYGNYEGTDENLRNSLNGFENDVFALYPFNEDKPDENVNFVYKPIRFALRWNSYPLMDAFMNMELNLEEYKEIIDDCMKSLKEK
;
A
#
# COMPACT_ATOMS: atom_id res chain seq x y z
N MET A 1 -22.79 -17.80 12.55
CA MET A 1 -21.31 -17.79 12.54
C MET A 1 -20.86 -16.37 12.20
N ASN A 2 -20.60 -15.49 13.19
CA ASN A 2 -20.13 -14.11 12.93
C ASN A 2 -19.43 -13.43 14.13
N SER A 3 -19.23 -14.14 15.25
CA SER A 3 -18.63 -13.56 16.47
C SER A 3 -17.09 -13.59 16.49
N VAL A 4 -16.46 -14.45 15.68
CA VAL A 4 -15.00 -14.62 15.64
C VAL A 4 -14.33 -13.50 14.84
N SER A 5 -14.93 -13.08 13.72
CA SER A 5 -14.42 -11.98 12.88
C SER A 5 -14.43 -10.63 13.62
N ARG A 6 -15.50 -10.35 14.38
CA ARG A 6 -15.63 -9.10 15.15
C ARG A 6 -14.61 -9.00 16.29
N LYS A 7 -14.36 -10.11 17.01
CA LYS A 7 -13.35 -10.17 18.06
C LYS A 7 -11.92 -10.06 17.54
N LYS A 8 -11.63 -10.58 16.34
CA LYS A 8 -10.34 -10.41 15.67
C LYS A 8 -10.12 -8.94 15.29
N LYS A 9 -11.14 -8.29 14.70
CA LYS A 9 -11.11 -6.85 14.37
C LYS A 9 -10.95 -5.94 15.59
N GLU A 10 -11.61 -6.26 16.71
CA GLU A 10 -11.48 -5.51 17.96
C GLU A 10 -10.11 -5.68 18.63
N LYS A 11 -9.53 -6.89 18.57
CA LYS A 11 -8.18 -7.16 19.07
C LYS A 11 -7.11 -6.41 18.25
N ILE A 12 -7.26 -6.38 16.92
CA ILE A 12 -6.38 -5.62 16.03
C ILE A 12 -6.50 -4.12 16.32
N ARG A 13 -7.72 -3.58 16.46
CA ARG A 13 -7.93 -2.16 16.87
C ARG A 13 -7.30 -1.84 18.22
N SER A 14 -7.40 -2.74 19.19
CA SER A 14 -6.79 -2.56 20.51
C SER A 14 -5.26 -2.57 20.47
N LEU A 15 -4.65 -3.43 19.64
CA LEU A 15 -3.20 -3.48 19.45
C LEU A 15 -2.72 -2.20 18.75
N LEU A 16 -3.41 -1.77 17.70
CA LEU A 16 -3.13 -0.51 17.00
C LEU A 16 -3.23 0.71 17.93
N SER A 17 -4.21 0.75 18.83
CA SER A 17 -4.39 1.87 19.77
C SER A 17 -3.29 1.99 20.83
N LYS A 18 -2.55 0.91 21.13
CA LYS A 18 -1.48 0.92 22.13
C LYS A 18 -0.12 1.35 21.58
N GLU A 19 0.09 1.24 20.27
CA GLU A 19 1.33 1.67 19.60
C GLU A 19 1.22 3.07 18.96
N LEU A 20 0.00 3.62 18.85
CA LEU A 20 -0.28 4.94 18.30
C LEU A 20 -0.03 6.06 19.33
N ASN A 21 1.24 6.39 19.58
CA ASN A 21 1.59 7.73 20.05
C ASN A 21 1.53 8.70 18.85
N GLU A 22 0.72 9.76 19.02
CA GLU A 22 0.17 10.67 18.00
C GLU A 22 1.17 11.55 17.22
N LYS A 23 2.43 11.15 17.03
CA LYS A 23 3.45 12.01 16.41
C LYS A 23 4.04 11.57 15.08
N ASN A 24 3.68 10.41 14.52
CA ASN A 24 4.23 9.97 13.22
C ASN A 24 3.28 9.01 12.47
N PHE A 25 2.03 9.42 12.22
CA PHE A 25 1.05 8.59 11.50
C PHE A 25 1.49 8.24 10.06
N TYR A 26 2.36 9.05 9.46
CA TYR A 26 2.79 8.95 8.07
C TYR A 26 4.09 8.15 7.83
N ASN A 27 4.80 7.73 8.87
CA ASN A 27 6.09 7.04 8.71
C ASN A 27 5.94 5.54 8.96
N ILE A 28 5.48 4.80 7.95
CA ILE A 28 5.71 3.34 7.94
C ILE A 28 7.19 3.17 7.59
N SER A 29 8.01 2.73 8.56
CA SER A 29 9.41 2.43 8.27
C SER A 29 9.50 1.28 7.27
N ILE A 30 10.34 1.44 6.26
CA ILE A 30 10.67 0.38 5.30
C ILE A 30 11.20 -0.87 6.00
N ASP A 31 11.88 -0.71 7.14
CA ASP A 31 12.40 -1.79 7.97
C ASP A 31 11.31 -2.72 8.51
N ASN A 32 10.05 -2.28 8.51
CA ASN A 32 8.92 -3.11 8.93
C ASN A 32 8.44 -4.05 7.81
N CYS A 33 8.81 -3.81 6.55
CA CYS A 33 8.46 -4.66 5.42
C CYS A 33 9.39 -5.88 5.36
N ILE A 34 9.02 -6.93 6.10
CA ILE A 34 9.83 -8.15 6.30
C ILE A 34 9.18 -9.42 5.74
N PHE A 35 7.88 -9.39 5.41
CA PHE A 35 7.19 -10.56 4.88
C PHE A 35 7.29 -10.55 3.36
N GLU A 36 7.84 -11.61 2.78
CA GLU A 36 7.90 -11.75 1.33
C GLU A 36 6.49 -11.89 0.74
N ILE A 37 6.22 -11.16 -0.34
CA ILE A 37 4.97 -11.30 -1.09
C ILE A 37 5.13 -12.34 -2.19
N ASN A 38 4.08 -13.13 -2.41
CA ASN A 38 4.08 -14.04 -3.54
C ASN A 38 4.05 -13.23 -4.84
N ARG A 39 5.08 -13.42 -5.67
CA ARG A 39 5.26 -12.75 -6.96
C ARG A 39 4.05 -12.89 -7.89
N ASP A 40 3.33 -14.01 -7.83
CA ASP A 40 2.13 -14.26 -8.65
C ASP A 40 0.99 -13.27 -8.36
N TRP A 41 1.04 -12.54 -7.24
CA TRP A 41 0.04 -11.54 -6.90
C TRP A 41 0.19 -10.23 -7.69
N GLU A 42 1.24 -10.13 -8.52
CA GLU A 42 1.48 -8.99 -9.41
C GLU A 42 0.34 -8.76 -10.40
N GLU A 43 -0.27 -9.83 -10.92
CA GLU A 43 -1.42 -9.72 -11.83
C GLU A 43 -2.62 -8.99 -11.21
N ILE A 44 -2.70 -8.96 -9.88
CA ILE A 44 -3.75 -8.23 -9.13
C ILE A 44 -3.36 -6.76 -8.95
N PHE A 45 -2.06 -6.47 -8.82
CA PHE A 45 -1.56 -5.12 -8.54
C PHE A 45 -1.40 -4.27 -9.79
N ILE A 46 -0.98 -4.85 -10.92
CA ILE A 46 -0.77 -4.10 -12.18
C ILE A 46 -2.01 -3.28 -12.57
N PRO A 47 -3.25 -3.82 -12.56
CA PRO A 47 -4.43 -3.04 -12.88
C PRO A 47 -4.61 -1.80 -12.00
N LEU A 48 -4.18 -1.85 -10.73
CA LEU A 48 -4.22 -0.69 -9.84
C LEU A 48 -3.27 0.41 -10.31
N LEU A 49 -2.07 0.08 -10.77
CA LEU A 49 -1.11 1.06 -11.29
C LEU A 49 -1.68 1.76 -12.53
N GLU A 50 -2.21 0.98 -13.47
CA GLU A 50 -2.78 1.50 -14.72
C GLU A 50 -3.97 2.44 -14.44
N GLU A 51 -4.90 2.02 -13.59
CA GLU A 51 -6.09 2.82 -13.24
C GLU A 51 -5.76 4.03 -12.35
N SER A 52 -4.62 4.01 -11.67
CA SER A 52 -4.08 5.16 -10.95
C SER A 52 -3.29 6.12 -11.86
N GLU A 53 -3.22 5.84 -13.17
CA GLU A 53 -2.42 6.58 -14.14
C GLU A 53 -0.93 6.62 -13.75
N CYS A 54 -0.42 5.53 -13.19
CA CYS A 54 1.00 5.36 -12.85
C CYS A 54 1.73 4.48 -13.86
N ASP A 55 3.00 4.81 -14.14
CA ASP A 55 3.90 3.93 -14.88
C ASP A 55 4.32 2.70 -14.05
N TYR A 56 5.07 1.78 -14.66
CA TYR A 56 5.60 0.59 -13.99
C TYR A 56 6.59 0.91 -12.85
N TYR A 57 7.10 2.12 -12.75
CA TYR A 57 7.97 2.53 -11.65
C TYR A 57 7.19 3.24 -10.54
N GLY A 58 5.90 3.48 -10.69
CA GLY A 58 5.04 4.20 -9.75
C GLY A 58 5.00 5.71 -9.94
N ASN A 59 5.59 6.25 -11.02
CA ASN A 59 5.46 7.66 -11.38
C ASN A 59 4.04 7.94 -11.88
N TYR A 60 3.40 8.97 -11.33
CA TYR A 60 2.09 9.43 -11.79
C TYR A 60 2.24 10.20 -13.10
N GLU A 61 1.57 9.73 -14.16
CA GLU A 61 1.54 10.34 -15.50
C GLU A 61 0.23 11.08 -15.78
N GLY A 62 -0.72 11.03 -14.84
CA GLY A 62 -1.99 11.70 -14.94
C GLY A 62 -1.91 13.23 -14.88
N THR A 63 -3.02 13.87 -15.24
CA THR A 63 -3.12 15.34 -15.37
C THR A 63 -3.74 16.04 -14.17
N ASP A 64 -4.33 15.30 -13.22
CA ASP A 64 -4.90 15.87 -12.00
C ASP A 64 -3.82 16.03 -10.93
N GLU A 65 -3.28 17.24 -10.82
CA GLU A 65 -2.22 17.58 -9.86
C GLU A 65 -2.65 17.41 -8.39
N ASN A 66 -3.95 17.32 -8.07
CA ASN A 66 -4.39 17.03 -6.71
C ASN A 66 -4.11 15.59 -6.27
N LEU A 67 -3.89 14.69 -7.24
CA LEU A 67 -3.57 13.29 -7.02
C LEU A 67 -2.06 13.04 -7.06
N ARG A 68 -1.24 14.04 -7.41
CA ARG A 68 0.21 13.93 -7.42
C ARG A 68 0.77 14.19 -6.02
N ASN A 69 1.47 13.21 -5.45
CA ASN A 69 2.19 13.40 -4.20
C ASN A 69 3.56 14.09 -4.39
N SER A 70 4.22 14.46 -3.29
CA SER A 70 5.49 15.19 -3.32
C SER A 70 6.66 14.44 -3.96
N LEU A 71 6.52 13.13 -4.19
CA LEU A 71 7.54 12.28 -4.81
C LEU A 71 7.18 11.92 -6.25
N ASN A 72 6.26 12.64 -6.88
CA ASN A 72 5.79 12.38 -8.25
C ASN A 72 5.03 11.04 -8.42
N GLY A 73 4.50 10.47 -7.34
CA GLY A 73 3.60 9.33 -7.38
C GLY A 73 2.13 9.74 -7.22
N PHE A 74 1.25 8.75 -7.11
CA PHE A 74 -0.18 8.94 -6.89
C PHE A 74 -0.53 8.98 -5.40
N GLU A 75 -1.49 9.80 -5.00
CA GLU A 75 -2.07 9.78 -3.66
C GLU A 75 -3.53 10.25 -3.65
N ASN A 76 -4.39 9.51 -2.96
CA ASN A 76 -5.75 9.92 -2.61
C ASN A 76 -6.02 9.61 -1.12
N ASP A 77 -7.26 9.74 -0.65
CA ASP A 77 -7.60 9.48 0.76
C ASP A 77 -7.44 8.01 1.19
N VAL A 78 -7.40 7.07 0.25
CA VAL A 78 -7.38 5.62 0.51
C VAL A 78 -5.97 5.03 0.43
N PHE A 79 -5.18 5.43 -0.56
CA PHE A 79 -3.84 4.89 -0.74
C PHE A 79 -2.87 5.88 -1.36
N ALA A 80 -1.59 5.52 -1.31
CA ALA A 80 -0.52 6.23 -1.99
C ALA A 80 0.38 5.24 -2.72
N LEU A 81 0.87 5.64 -3.89
CA LEU A 81 1.93 5.01 -4.67
C LEU A 81 3.12 5.97 -4.68
N TYR A 82 4.30 5.45 -4.36
CA TYR A 82 5.55 6.21 -4.42
C TYR A 82 6.47 5.57 -5.45
N PRO A 83 7.08 6.37 -6.33
CA PRO A 83 7.94 5.82 -7.36
C PRO A 83 9.14 5.10 -6.76
N PHE A 84 9.62 4.09 -7.47
CA PHE A 84 10.92 3.51 -7.20
C PHE A 84 12.01 4.58 -7.37
N ASN A 85 12.96 4.62 -6.44
CA ASN A 85 14.08 5.56 -6.44
C ASN A 85 15.40 4.79 -6.56
N GLU A 86 16.01 4.83 -7.75
CA GLU A 86 17.29 4.16 -8.03
C GLU A 86 18.44 4.66 -7.16
N ASP A 87 18.44 5.94 -6.77
CA ASP A 87 19.49 6.50 -5.91
C ASP A 87 19.38 6.00 -4.47
N LYS A 88 18.16 5.61 -4.07
CA LYS A 88 17.76 5.27 -2.69
C LYS A 88 16.74 4.12 -2.66
N PRO A 89 17.09 2.94 -3.18
CA PRO A 89 16.15 1.83 -3.36
C PRO A 89 15.61 1.29 -2.03
N ASP A 90 16.38 1.46 -0.95
CA ASP A 90 16.07 0.98 0.39
C ASP A 90 15.49 2.06 1.32
N GLU A 91 15.11 3.24 0.81
CA GLU A 91 14.63 4.32 1.68
C GLU A 91 13.11 4.53 1.64
N ASN A 92 12.39 3.97 0.65
CA ASN A 92 10.96 4.24 0.45
C ASN A 92 10.11 2.97 0.38
N VAL A 93 8.94 3.05 1.03
CA VAL A 93 7.80 2.19 0.67
C VAL A 93 7.24 2.68 -0.66
N ASN A 94 6.77 1.76 -1.49
CA ASN A 94 6.25 2.09 -2.82
C ASN A 94 4.72 2.09 -2.89
N PHE A 95 4.06 1.42 -1.96
CA PHE A 95 2.61 1.42 -1.84
C PHE A 95 2.20 1.46 -0.39
N VAL A 96 1.19 2.27 -0.08
CA VAL A 96 0.58 2.35 1.25
C VAL A 96 -0.93 2.35 1.12
N TYR A 97 -1.58 1.35 1.70
CA TYR A 97 -3.02 1.36 1.95
C TYR A 97 -3.30 1.92 3.35
N LYS A 98 -3.86 3.13 3.38
CA LYS A 98 -3.96 3.98 4.56
C LYS A 98 -4.85 3.41 5.69
N PRO A 99 -6.02 2.79 5.42
CA PRO A 99 -6.96 2.36 6.47
C PRO A 99 -6.39 1.42 7.52
N ILE A 100 -5.46 0.54 7.13
CA ILE A 100 -4.81 -0.40 8.05
C ILE A 100 -3.29 -0.25 8.07
N ARG A 101 -2.75 0.79 7.40
CA ARG A 101 -1.31 1.04 7.27
C ARG A 101 -0.57 -0.17 6.70
N PHE A 102 -1.19 -0.86 5.74
CA PHE A 102 -0.50 -1.88 4.96
C PHE A 102 0.45 -1.18 3.99
N ALA A 103 1.67 -1.67 3.89
CA ALA A 103 2.67 -1.12 2.99
C ALA A 103 3.41 -2.23 2.25
N LEU A 104 3.84 -1.89 1.03
CA LEU A 104 4.74 -2.68 0.20
C LEU A 104 5.98 -1.88 -0.12
N ARG A 105 7.11 -2.58 -0.20
CA ARG A 105 8.32 -2.12 -0.88
C ARG A 105 8.69 -3.10 -1.98
N TRP A 106 9.29 -2.62 -3.07
CA TRP A 106 9.83 -3.44 -4.15
C TRP A 106 11.18 -2.89 -4.61
N ASN A 107 12.00 -3.75 -5.22
CA ASN A 107 13.41 -3.47 -5.50
C ASN A 107 13.65 -2.74 -6.84
N SER A 108 12.72 -2.75 -7.80
CA SER A 108 12.86 -1.94 -9.02
C SER A 108 11.54 -1.72 -9.76
N TYR A 109 10.77 -2.78 -9.99
CA TYR A 109 9.44 -2.77 -10.56
C TYR A 109 8.45 -3.49 -9.63
N PRO A 110 7.14 -3.34 -9.83
CA PRO A 110 6.13 -3.68 -8.86
C PRO A 110 6.28 -5.15 -8.48
N LEU A 111 6.32 -5.39 -7.18
CA LEU A 111 6.42 -6.73 -6.59
C LEU A 111 7.70 -7.52 -6.93
N MET A 112 8.76 -6.91 -7.47
CA MET A 112 10.05 -7.60 -7.66
C MET A 112 10.81 -7.59 -6.33
N ASP A 113 11.17 -8.77 -5.82
CA ASP A 113 11.79 -8.94 -4.50
C ASP A 113 11.09 -8.11 -3.43
N ALA A 114 9.76 -8.19 -3.43
CA ALA A 114 8.94 -7.28 -2.65
C ALA A 114 8.60 -7.83 -1.27
N PHE A 115 8.43 -6.89 -0.35
CA PHE A 115 8.12 -7.19 1.03
C PHE A 115 6.96 -6.33 1.53
N MET A 116 6.12 -6.93 2.36
CA MET A 116 5.02 -6.29 3.07
C MET A 116 5.29 -6.17 4.56
N ASN A 117 4.68 -5.16 5.18
CA ASN A 117 4.79 -4.92 6.62
C ASN A 117 3.81 -5.74 7.48
N MET A 118 2.89 -6.47 6.85
CA MET A 118 1.94 -7.34 7.52
C MET A 118 1.78 -8.62 6.70
N GLU A 119 1.81 -9.78 7.36
CA GLU A 119 1.51 -11.04 6.72
C GLU A 119 0.03 -11.10 6.33
N LEU A 120 -0.23 -11.21 5.03
CA LEU A 120 -1.56 -11.35 4.45
C LEU A 120 -1.66 -12.67 3.69
N ASN A 121 -2.88 -13.19 3.58
CA ASN A 121 -3.20 -14.17 2.54
C ASN A 121 -3.74 -13.48 1.27
N LEU A 122 -3.87 -14.24 0.19
CA LEU A 122 -4.30 -13.73 -1.11
C LEU A 122 -5.66 -13.02 -1.07
N GLU A 123 -6.62 -13.51 -0.27
CA GLU A 123 -7.94 -12.90 -0.19
C GLU A 123 -7.87 -11.55 0.52
N GLU A 124 -7.11 -11.45 1.61
CA GLU A 124 -6.90 -10.17 2.32
C GLU A 124 -6.19 -9.16 1.42
N TYR A 125 -5.22 -9.60 0.60
CA TYR A 125 -4.57 -8.76 -0.39
C TYR A 125 -5.55 -8.26 -1.46
N LYS A 126 -6.38 -9.15 -2.02
CA LYS A 126 -7.43 -8.78 -2.98
C LYS A 126 -8.42 -7.77 -2.40
N GLU A 127 -8.86 -7.96 -1.16
CA GLU A 127 -9.75 -7.02 -0.49
C GLU A 127 -9.14 -5.61 -0.42
N ILE A 128 -7.83 -5.49 -0.16
CA ILE A 128 -7.11 -4.21 -0.15
C ILE A 128 -7.10 -3.58 -1.55
N ILE A 129 -6.71 -4.35 -2.58
CA ILE A 129 -6.63 -3.82 -3.94
C ILE A 129 -8.01 -3.44 -4.47
N ASP A 130 -9.04 -4.23 -4.20
CA ASP A 130 -10.43 -3.92 -4.56
C ASP A 130 -10.93 -2.61 -3.92
N ASP A 131 -10.52 -2.32 -2.68
CA ASP A 131 -10.87 -1.07 -2.01
C ASP A 131 -10.17 0.14 -2.65
N CYS A 132 -8.88 0.00 -2.98
CA CYS A 132 -8.15 0.99 -3.76
C CYS A 132 -8.82 1.26 -5.12
N MET A 133 -9.19 0.20 -5.85
CA MET A 133 -9.85 0.31 -7.15
C MET A 133 -11.22 1.00 -7.08
N LYS A 134 -11.99 0.78 -6.01
CA LYS A 134 -13.26 1.49 -5.81
C LYS A 134 -13.05 2.98 -5.59
N SER A 135 -12.02 3.35 -4.82
CA SER A 135 -11.69 4.75 -4.54
C SER A 135 -11.35 5.56 -5.80
N LEU A 136 -10.92 4.90 -6.88
CA LEU A 136 -10.64 5.54 -8.17
C LEU A 136 -11.91 5.85 -8.98
N LYS A 137 -12.99 5.08 -8.77
CA LYS A 137 -14.26 5.19 -9.50
C LYS A 137 -15.26 6.15 -8.85
N GLU A 138 -15.09 6.41 -7.56
CA GLU A 138 -15.94 7.32 -6.77
C GLU A 138 -15.49 8.79 -6.89
N LYS A 139 -14.62 9.11 -7.86
CA LYS A 139 -14.18 10.46 -8.23
C LYS A 139 -15.33 11.34 -8.73
#